data_AF-A0A942WD10-F1
#
_entry.id   AF-A0A942WD10-F1
#
_cell.length_a   1.000
_cell.length_b   1.000
_cell.length_c   1.000
_cell.angle_alpha   90.00
_cell.angle_beta   90.00
_cell.angle_gamma   90.00
#
_symmetry.space_group_name_H-M   'P 1'
#
loop_
_entity.id
_entity.type
_entity.pdbx_description
1 polymer ?
#
loop_
_entity_poly.entity_id
_entity_poly.type
_entity_poly.pdbx_seq_one_letter_code
_entity_poly.pdbx_strand_id
1 'polypeptide(L)'
;MYKAIFFDLDGTLTESGEGITKSVQYALEKLGVSAPELEPLKVFVGPPLLEQFMKYAGFDKETAQKGIEYYRERYSEKGMYENTVYPGVENTLAELKRRGYRLAVASAKPTFYVTQIMDHFNLSRYFEVIAGTDLNGPKVTKSQVIEEALERMSLSDHRDQVIMVGDREHDILGARRCGIQCVAVSYGYGSREELEKAQPLQIVASADELLNFFV
;
A
#
# COMPACT_ATOMS: atom_id res chain seq x y z
N MET A 1 -3.55 16.95 -18.53
CA MET A 1 -3.13 17.50 -17.23
C MET A 1 -3.88 16.73 -16.16
N TYR A 2 -3.17 16.15 -15.19
CA TYR A 2 -3.82 15.36 -14.13
C TYR A 2 -4.66 16.24 -13.22
N LYS A 3 -5.75 15.68 -12.70
CA LYS A 3 -6.64 16.31 -11.72
C LYS A 3 -6.80 15.49 -10.45
N ALA A 4 -6.53 14.18 -10.52
CA ALA A 4 -6.59 13.30 -9.37
C ALA A 4 -5.31 12.47 -9.21
N ILE A 5 -4.93 12.22 -7.96
CA ILE A 5 -3.74 11.46 -7.60
C ILE A 5 -4.16 10.36 -6.63
N PHE A 6 -3.89 9.12 -7.01
CA PHE A 6 -4.19 7.95 -6.20
C PHE A 6 -2.90 7.50 -5.54
N PHE A 7 -2.95 7.15 -4.26
CA PHE A 7 -1.79 6.71 -3.49
C PHE A 7 -1.99 5.28 -2.99
N ASP A 8 -0.95 4.46 -2.99
CA ASP A 8 -0.90 3.33 -2.06
C ASP A 8 -0.67 3.83 -0.62
N LEU A 9 -0.81 2.96 0.37
CA LEU A 9 -0.58 3.26 1.78
C LEU A 9 0.80 2.75 2.24
N ASP A 10 0.93 1.43 2.38
CA ASP A 10 2.12 0.77 2.92
C ASP A 10 3.30 0.98 1.96
N GLY A 11 4.39 1.62 2.40
CA GLY A 11 5.57 1.90 1.55
C GLY A 11 5.48 3.19 0.74
N THR A 12 4.32 3.84 0.74
CA THR A 12 4.09 5.09 0.00
C THR A 12 3.74 6.25 0.92
N LEU A 13 2.71 6.09 1.75
CA LEU A 13 2.32 7.10 2.75
C LEU A 13 2.92 6.79 4.12
N THR A 14 3.02 5.51 4.47
CA THR A 14 3.46 5.08 5.79
C THR A 14 4.48 3.93 5.74
N GLU A 15 5.48 3.98 6.62
CA GLU A 15 6.47 2.93 6.86
C GLU A 15 5.92 1.90 7.87
N SER A 16 5.14 0.94 7.38
CA SER A 16 4.41 -0.04 8.19
C SER A 16 5.11 -1.37 8.43
N GLY A 17 6.36 -1.48 7.96
CA GLY A 17 7.15 -2.71 7.95
C GLY A 17 7.38 -3.31 9.34
N GLU A 18 7.59 -2.48 10.37
CA GLU A 18 7.76 -2.96 11.75
C GLU A 18 6.53 -3.73 12.24
N GLY A 19 5.35 -3.12 12.13
CA GLY A 19 4.10 -3.73 12.55
C GLY A 19 3.72 -4.98 11.78
N ILE A 20 4.02 -5.01 10.47
CA ILE A 20 3.80 -6.19 9.63
C ILE A 20 4.75 -7.31 10.04
N THR A 21 6.06 -7.05 10.08
CA THR A 21 7.08 -8.08 10.36
C THR A 21 6.94 -8.66 11.76
N LYS A 22 6.67 -7.85 12.79
CA LYS A 22 6.40 -8.36 14.15
C LYS A 22 5.10 -9.16 14.25
N SER A 23 4.10 -8.84 13.42
CA SER A 23 2.85 -9.62 13.36
C SER A 23 3.03 -10.95 12.64
N VAL A 24 3.90 -11.00 11.62
CA VAL A 24 4.34 -12.25 10.98
C VAL A 24 5.16 -13.09 11.95
N GLN A 25 6.12 -12.48 12.66
CA GLN A 25 6.93 -13.15 13.69
C GLN A 25 6.04 -13.83 14.72
N TYR A 26 5.06 -13.11 15.27
CA TYR A 26 4.08 -13.66 16.20
C TYR A 26 3.31 -14.86 15.64
N ALA A 27 2.86 -14.77 14.39
CA ALA A 27 2.16 -15.86 13.74
C ALA A 27 3.05 -17.11 13.55
N LEU A 28 4.31 -16.91 13.15
CA LEU A 28 5.28 -17.99 13.01
C LEU A 28 5.55 -18.68 14.36
N GLU A 29 5.76 -17.90 15.42
CA GLU A 29 5.99 -18.42 16.77
C GLU A 29 4.80 -19.24 17.29
N LYS A 30 3.57 -18.77 17.06
CA LYS A 30 2.34 -19.51 17.38
C LYS A 30 2.19 -20.82 16.62
N LEU A 31 2.78 -20.89 15.42
CA LEU A 31 2.83 -22.09 14.60
C LEU A 31 4.07 -22.96 14.86
N GLY A 32 4.86 -22.62 15.88
CA GLY A 32 6.04 -23.39 16.29
C GLY A 32 7.30 -23.15 15.44
N VAL A 33 7.31 -22.09 14.62
CA VAL A 33 8.46 -21.69 13.81
C VAL A 33 9.16 -20.51 14.48
N SER A 34 10.44 -20.68 14.81
CA SER A 34 11.25 -19.59 15.37
C SER A 34 11.65 -18.59 14.28
N ALA A 35 11.42 -17.30 14.54
CA ALA A 35 11.79 -16.21 13.65
C ALA A 35 12.47 -15.07 14.47
N PRO A 36 13.72 -15.23 14.92
CA PRO A 36 14.36 -14.29 15.84
C PRO A 36 14.69 -12.93 15.22
N GLU A 37 14.78 -12.86 13.89
CA GLU A 37 15.13 -11.65 13.14
C GLU A 37 13.95 -11.17 12.28
N LEU A 38 13.75 -9.85 12.23
CA LEU A 38 12.67 -9.25 11.43
C LEU A 38 13.07 -9.00 9.97
N GLU A 39 14.35 -8.86 9.67
CA GLU A 39 14.84 -8.52 8.32
C GLU A 39 14.37 -9.53 7.25
N PRO A 40 14.45 -10.85 7.46
CA PRO A 40 13.95 -11.82 6.47
C PRO A 40 12.43 -11.75 6.28
N LEU A 41 11.69 -11.22 7.25
CA LEU A 41 10.23 -11.12 7.21
C LEU A 41 9.76 -9.93 6.37
N LYS A 42 10.65 -9.03 5.93
CA LYS A 42 10.29 -7.92 5.03
C LYS A 42 9.68 -8.38 3.71
N VAL A 43 9.92 -9.62 3.28
CA VAL A 43 9.26 -10.21 2.10
C VAL A 43 7.73 -10.24 2.23
N PHE A 44 7.19 -10.22 3.45
CA PHE A 44 5.75 -10.17 3.73
C PHE A 44 5.13 -8.77 3.59
N VAL A 45 5.95 -7.71 3.43
CA VAL A 45 5.46 -6.33 3.33
C VAL A 45 5.05 -6.04 1.89
N GLY A 46 3.74 -5.91 1.65
CA GLY A 46 3.13 -5.60 0.36
C GLY A 46 2.40 -6.79 -0.30
N PRO A 47 3.05 -7.94 -0.56
CA PRO A 47 2.39 -9.09 -1.18
C PRO A 47 1.33 -9.77 -0.30
N PRO A 48 0.45 -10.61 -0.90
CA PRO A 48 -0.56 -11.35 -0.15
C PRO A 48 0.03 -12.34 0.86
N LEU A 49 -0.37 -12.21 2.14
CA LEU A 49 0.16 -13.03 3.25
C LEU A 49 0.08 -14.54 2.99
N LEU A 50 -1.01 -15.03 2.38
CA LEU A 50 -1.20 -16.46 2.10
C LEU A 50 -0.06 -17.02 1.24
N GLU A 51 0.28 -16.32 0.16
CA GLU A 51 1.34 -16.72 -0.75
C GLU A 51 2.71 -16.62 -0.08
N GLN A 52 2.91 -15.62 0.79
CA GLN A 52 4.15 -15.42 1.51
C GLN A 52 4.39 -16.52 2.57
N PHE A 53 3.36 -16.88 3.35
CA PHE A 53 3.45 -18.00 4.29
C PHE A 53 3.71 -19.33 3.57
N MET A 54 3.02 -19.59 2.46
CA MET A 54 3.26 -20.80 1.68
C MET A 54 4.68 -20.84 1.08
N LYS A 55 5.15 -19.73 0.53
CA LYS A 55 6.43 -19.66 -0.17
C LYS A 55 7.64 -19.63 0.79
N TYR A 56 7.59 -18.81 1.83
CA TYR A 56 8.75 -18.53 2.69
C TYR A 56 8.74 -19.29 4.02
N ALA A 57 7.57 -19.68 4.52
CA ALA A 57 7.46 -20.55 5.70
C ALA A 57 7.23 -22.03 5.32
N GLY A 58 7.01 -22.33 4.04
CA GLY A 58 6.80 -23.71 3.55
C GLY A 58 5.49 -24.35 4.01
N PHE A 59 4.53 -23.54 4.48
CA PHE A 59 3.25 -24.03 4.96
C PHE A 59 2.33 -24.47 3.83
N ASP A 60 1.50 -25.47 4.10
CA ASP A 60 0.34 -25.74 3.26
C ASP A 60 -0.71 -24.62 3.38
N LYS A 61 -1.71 -24.65 2.51
CA LYS A 61 -2.73 -23.59 2.45
C LYS A 61 -3.50 -23.46 3.78
N GLU A 62 -3.84 -24.56 4.43
CA GLU A 62 -4.61 -24.55 5.68
C GLU A 62 -3.80 -23.91 6.82
N THR A 63 -2.55 -24.31 6.97
CA THR A 63 -1.63 -23.78 7.98
C THR A 63 -1.31 -22.31 7.72
N ALA A 64 -1.10 -21.93 6.46
CA ALA A 64 -0.93 -20.54 6.08
C ALA A 64 -2.17 -19.69 6.42
N GLN A 65 -3.38 -20.24 6.30
CA GLN A 65 -4.61 -19.57 6.70
C GLN A 65 -4.69 -19.34 8.21
N LYS A 66 -4.32 -20.34 9.03
CA LYS A 66 -4.16 -20.19 10.49
C LYS A 66 -3.09 -19.13 10.83
N GLY A 67 -2.00 -19.09 10.08
CA GLY A 67 -0.97 -18.04 10.21
C GLY A 67 -1.51 -16.63 9.98
N ILE A 68 -2.41 -16.46 9.01
CA ILE A 68 -3.09 -15.18 8.77
C ILE A 68 -4.00 -14.80 9.94
N GLU A 69 -4.67 -15.77 10.57
CA GLU A 69 -5.50 -15.52 11.76
C GLU A 69 -4.64 -14.99 12.92
N TYR A 70 -3.53 -15.65 13.26
CA TYR A 70 -2.60 -15.18 14.29
C TYR A 70 -1.94 -13.85 13.94
N TYR A 71 -1.61 -13.65 12.66
CA TYR A 71 -1.11 -12.35 12.19
C TYR A 71 -2.15 -11.26 12.49
N ARG A 72 -3.42 -11.48 12.16
CA ARG A 72 -4.50 -10.49 12.36
C ARG A 72 -4.79 -10.25 13.83
N GLU A 73 -4.68 -11.28 14.67
CA GLU A 73 -4.79 -11.16 16.13
C GLU A 73 -3.84 -10.09 16.67
N ARG A 74 -2.53 -10.19 16.37
CA ARG A 74 -1.56 -9.19 16.82
C ARG A 74 -1.66 -7.88 16.04
N TYR A 75 -1.89 -7.95 14.73
CA TYR A 75 -1.87 -6.76 13.87
C TYR A 75 -2.98 -5.78 14.23
N SER A 76 -4.20 -6.28 14.50
CA SER A 76 -5.36 -5.46 14.82
C SER A 76 -5.23 -4.75 16.17
N GLU A 77 -4.48 -5.32 17.11
CA GLU A 77 -4.32 -4.71 18.44
C GLU A 77 -3.07 -3.82 18.54
N LYS A 78 -1.98 -4.21 17.88
CA LYS A 78 -0.67 -3.56 18.04
C LYS A 78 -0.01 -3.22 16.71
N GLY A 79 0.06 -4.20 15.80
CA GLY A 79 0.86 -4.08 14.59
C GLY A 79 0.45 -2.91 13.69
N MET A 80 -0.83 -2.55 13.59
CA MET A 80 -1.24 -1.42 12.75
C MET A 80 -0.71 -0.05 13.23
N TYR A 81 -0.37 0.07 14.52
CA TYR A 81 0.16 1.29 15.14
C TYR A 81 1.68 1.28 15.30
N GLU A 82 2.34 0.14 15.10
CA GLU A 82 3.80 0.05 14.92
C GLU A 82 4.14 0.47 13.47
N ASN A 83 3.83 1.74 13.19
CA ASN A 83 3.83 2.34 11.86
C ASN A 83 4.21 3.83 12.00
N THR A 84 4.75 4.44 10.95
CA THR A 84 5.05 5.88 10.93
C THR A 84 4.75 6.50 9.57
N VAL A 85 4.41 7.79 9.53
CA VAL A 85 4.25 8.52 8.26
C VAL A 85 5.62 8.85 7.70
N TYR A 86 5.85 8.60 6.40
CA TYR A 86 7.13 8.93 5.77
C TYR A 86 7.39 10.45 5.83
N PRO A 87 8.67 10.88 5.98
CA PRO A 87 9.02 12.29 5.96
C PRO A 87 8.50 13.01 4.71
N GLY A 88 7.91 14.20 4.92
CA GLY A 88 7.37 15.05 3.85
C GLY A 88 5.95 14.69 3.37
N VAL A 89 5.43 13.50 3.65
CA VAL A 89 4.11 13.06 3.13
C VAL A 89 2.98 14.01 3.50
N GLU A 90 2.82 14.38 4.77
CA GLU A 90 1.72 15.28 5.17
C GLU A 90 1.80 16.66 4.48
N ASN A 91 3.02 17.21 4.36
CA ASN A 91 3.25 18.48 3.67
C ASN A 91 2.92 18.35 2.17
N THR A 92 3.36 17.28 1.52
CA THR A 92 3.04 16.99 0.12
C THR A 92 1.54 16.88 -0.09
N LEU A 93 0.81 16.11 0.74
CA LEU A 93 -0.64 15.95 0.63
C LEU A 93 -1.37 17.30 0.80
N ALA A 94 -0.96 18.10 1.80
CA ALA A 94 -1.53 19.41 2.04
C ALA A 94 -1.32 20.35 0.85
N GLU A 95 -0.11 20.37 0.28
CA GLU A 95 0.23 21.20 -0.86
C GLU A 95 -0.51 20.77 -2.13
N LEU A 96 -0.63 19.45 -2.39
CA LEU A 96 -1.41 18.94 -3.52
C LEU A 96 -2.90 19.35 -3.40
N LYS A 97 -3.48 19.28 -2.21
CA LYS A 97 -4.84 19.79 -1.98
C LYS A 97 -4.95 21.29 -2.21
N ARG A 98 -3.97 22.08 -1.76
CA ARG A 98 -3.92 23.53 -1.98
C ARG A 98 -3.86 23.88 -3.47
N ARG A 99 -3.20 23.05 -4.28
CA ARG A 99 -3.15 23.16 -5.75
C ARG A 99 -4.43 22.69 -6.45
N GLY A 100 -5.40 22.14 -5.71
CA GLY A 100 -6.70 21.72 -6.26
C GLY A 100 -6.76 20.28 -6.76
N TYR A 101 -5.74 19.45 -6.48
CA TYR A 101 -5.79 18.03 -6.80
C TYR A 101 -6.79 17.30 -5.90
N ARG A 102 -7.52 16.35 -6.49
CA ARG A 102 -8.36 15.39 -5.75
C ARG A 102 -7.50 14.18 -5.40
N LEU A 103 -7.53 13.73 -4.15
CA LEU A 103 -6.69 12.63 -3.69
C LEU A 103 -7.54 11.42 -3.32
N ALA A 104 -7.06 10.22 -3.64
CA ALA A 104 -7.61 8.97 -3.14
C ALA A 104 -6.52 8.00 -2.68
N VAL A 105 -6.90 7.05 -1.82
CA VAL A 105 -6.08 5.87 -1.51
C VAL A 105 -6.61 4.68 -2.26
N ALA A 106 -5.71 3.90 -2.87
CA ALA A 106 -5.99 2.65 -3.56
C ALA A 106 -4.99 1.57 -3.10
N SER A 107 -5.30 0.89 -1.99
CA SER A 107 -4.39 -0.05 -1.34
C SER A 107 -4.82 -1.52 -1.47
N ALA A 108 -3.85 -2.45 -1.51
CA ALA A 108 -4.16 -3.88 -1.40
C ALA A 108 -4.51 -4.29 0.04
N LYS A 109 -4.30 -3.40 1.01
CA LYS A 109 -4.67 -3.59 2.41
C LYS A 109 -6.19 -3.50 2.61
N PRO A 110 -6.77 -4.26 3.56
CA PRO A 110 -8.19 -4.14 3.85
C PRO A 110 -8.62 -2.71 4.23
N THR A 111 -9.71 -2.21 3.65
CA THR A 111 -10.23 -0.83 3.85
C THR A 111 -10.42 -0.51 5.34
N PHE A 112 -10.81 -1.51 6.14
CA PHE A 112 -10.93 -1.40 7.59
C PHE A 112 -9.62 -0.90 8.24
N TYR A 113 -8.49 -1.55 7.95
CA TYR A 113 -7.19 -1.13 8.50
C TYR A 113 -6.67 0.15 7.88
N VAL A 114 -6.85 0.34 6.57
CA VAL A 114 -6.42 1.57 5.87
C VAL A 114 -7.05 2.79 6.54
N THR A 115 -8.36 2.75 6.76
CA THR A 115 -9.11 3.86 7.38
C THR A 115 -8.61 4.13 8.81
N GLN A 116 -8.46 3.09 9.63
CA GLN A 116 -7.98 3.25 11.02
C GLN A 116 -6.57 3.85 11.10
N ILE A 117 -5.66 3.41 10.22
CA ILE A 117 -4.28 3.93 10.17
C ILE A 117 -4.28 5.39 9.72
N MET A 118 -5.04 5.70 8.67
CA MET A 118 -5.12 7.07 8.15
C MET A 118 -5.77 8.03 9.16
N ASP A 119 -6.78 7.59 9.91
CA ASP A 119 -7.40 8.38 10.98
C ASP A 119 -6.42 8.60 12.14
N HIS A 120 -5.69 7.56 12.54
CA HIS A 120 -4.68 7.64 13.59
C HIS A 120 -3.60 8.69 13.29
N PHE A 121 -3.13 8.75 12.05
CA PHE A 121 -2.16 9.74 11.59
C PHE A 121 -2.79 11.05 11.09
N ASN A 122 -4.11 11.21 11.22
CA ASN A 122 -4.85 12.40 10.76
C ASN A 122 -4.63 12.70 9.25
N LEU A 123 -4.45 11.67 8.44
CA LEU A 123 -4.27 11.76 6.99
C LEU A 123 -5.60 11.64 6.23
N SER A 124 -6.61 10.96 6.79
CA SER A 124 -7.91 10.73 6.11
C SER A 124 -8.54 12.01 5.57
N ARG A 125 -8.37 13.14 6.27
CA ARG A 125 -8.88 14.46 5.87
C ARG A 125 -8.40 14.97 4.50
N TYR A 126 -7.30 14.45 3.96
CA TYR A 126 -6.81 14.84 2.64
C TYR A 126 -7.54 14.13 1.50
N PHE A 127 -8.10 12.95 1.76
CA PHE A 127 -8.58 12.04 0.72
C PHE A 127 -10.10 12.10 0.56
N GLU A 128 -10.54 12.12 -0.69
CA GLU A 128 -11.96 12.03 -1.03
C GLU A 128 -12.47 10.59 -0.96
N VAL A 129 -11.61 9.65 -1.37
CA VAL A 129 -11.90 8.21 -1.40
C VAL A 129 -10.76 7.45 -0.74
N ILE A 130 -11.13 6.51 0.13
CA ILE A 130 -10.23 5.49 0.66
C ILE A 130 -10.78 4.14 0.15
N ALA A 131 -10.04 3.51 -0.76
CA ALA A 131 -10.35 2.21 -1.33
C ALA A 131 -9.26 1.20 -0.95
N GLY A 132 -9.70 0.03 -0.51
CA GLY A 132 -8.89 -1.07 -0.06
C GLY A 132 -9.60 -2.39 -0.36
N THR A 133 -9.10 -3.49 0.20
CA THR A 133 -9.75 -4.80 0.05
C THR A 133 -10.78 -5.08 1.15
N ASP A 134 -11.62 -6.09 0.94
CA ASP A 134 -12.50 -6.60 1.99
C ASP A 134 -11.73 -7.51 2.94
N LEU A 135 -11.90 -7.32 4.25
CA LEU A 135 -11.17 -8.09 5.26
C LEU A 135 -11.37 -9.62 5.14
N ASN A 136 -12.58 -10.04 4.75
CA ASN A 136 -12.97 -11.44 4.57
C ASN A 136 -13.51 -11.71 3.15
N GLY A 137 -13.28 -10.79 2.22
CA GLY A 137 -13.74 -10.93 0.84
C GLY A 137 -12.77 -11.76 -0.01
N PRO A 138 -13.11 -11.95 -1.30
CA PRO A 138 -12.22 -12.62 -2.24
C PRO A 138 -10.89 -11.87 -2.38
N LYS A 139 -9.86 -12.54 -2.89
CA LYS A 139 -8.61 -11.86 -3.24
C LYS A 139 -8.89 -10.85 -4.36
N VAL A 140 -8.55 -9.59 -4.11
CA VAL A 140 -8.71 -8.48 -5.05
C VAL A 140 -7.33 -8.01 -5.53
N THR A 141 -7.19 -7.72 -6.82
CA THR A 141 -5.94 -7.19 -7.38
C THR A 141 -5.83 -5.69 -7.18
N LYS A 142 -4.60 -5.15 -7.23
CA LYS A 142 -4.37 -3.69 -7.20
C LYS A 142 -5.18 -2.95 -8.28
N SER A 143 -5.30 -3.52 -9.48
CA SER A 143 -6.11 -2.93 -10.55
C SER A 143 -7.59 -2.84 -10.16
N GLN A 144 -8.17 -3.86 -9.52
CA GLN A 144 -9.56 -3.82 -9.10
C GLN A 144 -9.81 -2.75 -8.02
N VAL A 145 -8.87 -2.53 -7.10
CA VAL A 145 -8.96 -1.44 -6.11
C VAL A 145 -8.86 -0.07 -6.78
N ILE A 146 -8.00 0.08 -7.79
CA ILE A 146 -7.89 1.31 -8.59
C ILE A 146 -9.20 1.57 -9.36
N GLU A 147 -9.82 0.54 -9.95
CA GLU A 147 -11.12 0.67 -10.61
C GLU A 147 -12.21 1.14 -9.65
N GLU A 148 -12.28 0.59 -8.44
CA GLU A 148 -13.23 1.04 -7.42
C GLU A 148 -13.01 2.51 -7.06
N ALA A 149 -11.76 2.93 -6.88
CA ALA A 149 -11.44 4.33 -6.60
C ALA A 149 -11.82 5.26 -7.76
N LEU A 150 -11.59 4.85 -9.01
CA LEU A 150 -12.02 5.58 -10.20
C LEU A 150 -13.55 5.75 -10.23
N GLU A 151 -14.30 4.69 -9.98
CA GLU A 151 -15.76 4.71 -9.96
C GLU A 151 -16.28 5.64 -8.85
N ARG A 152 -15.78 5.49 -7.62
CA ARG A 152 -16.20 6.30 -6.46
C ARG A 152 -15.87 7.78 -6.62
N MET A 153 -14.84 8.12 -7.39
CA MET A 153 -14.49 9.50 -7.73
C MET A 153 -15.17 10.02 -9.01
N SER A 154 -15.99 9.20 -9.69
CA SER A 154 -16.59 9.53 -10.99
C SER A 154 -15.54 9.90 -12.05
N LEU A 155 -14.46 9.11 -12.13
CA LEU A 155 -13.32 9.30 -13.02
C LEU A 155 -13.10 8.14 -14.00
N SER A 156 -14.02 7.17 -14.07
CA SER A 156 -13.92 6.00 -14.96
C SER A 156 -13.73 6.37 -16.44
N ASP A 157 -14.33 7.47 -16.90
CA ASP A 157 -14.21 8.02 -18.25
C ASP A 157 -13.14 9.13 -18.38
N HIS A 158 -12.37 9.37 -17.32
CA HIS A 158 -11.38 10.45 -17.21
C HIS A 158 -10.01 9.94 -16.73
N ARG A 159 -9.67 8.71 -17.11
CA ARG A 159 -8.42 8.02 -16.72
C ARG A 159 -7.16 8.80 -17.10
N ASP A 160 -7.20 9.55 -18.19
CA ASP A 160 -6.14 10.44 -18.66
C ASP A 160 -5.85 11.61 -17.69
N GLN A 161 -6.75 11.87 -16.74
CA GLN A 161 -6.62 12.88 -15.70
C GLN A 161 -6.24 12.28 -14.34
N VAL A 162 -5.96 10.98 -14.27
CA VAL A 162 -5.61 10.27 -13.02
C VAL A 162 -4.20 9.71 -13.11
N ILE A 163 -3.48 9.78 -12.00
CA ILE A 163 -2.18 9.14 -11.86
C ILE A 163 -2.08 8.39 -10.53
N MET A 164 -1.44 7.23 -10.56
CA MET A 164 -1.11 6.45 -9.38
C MET A 164 0.26 6.84 -8.82
N VAL A 165 0.40 6.77 -7.50
CA VAL A 165 1.67 6.88 -6.78
C VAL A 165 1.79 5.64 -5.89
N GLY A 166 2.88 4.89 -6.04
CA GLY A 166 3.11 3.66 -5.30
C GLY A 166 4.59 3.27 -5.26
N ASP A 167 4.96 2.34 -4.39
CA ASP A 167 6.35 1.93 -4.20
C ASP A 167 6.65 0.53 -4.75
N ARG A 168 5.67 -0.16 -5.35
CA ARG A 168 5.82 -1.54 -5.84
C ARG A 168 5.51 -1.68 -7.32
N GLU A 169 6.03 -2.76 -7.93
CA GLU A 169 5.64 -3.13 -9.29
C GLU A 169 4.12 -3.35 -9.42
N HIS A 170 3.47 -3.79 -8.34
CA HIS A 170 2.03 -4.02 -8.31
C HIS A 170 1.23 -2.72 -8.54
N ASP A 171 1.71 -1.58 -8.06
CA ASP A 171 1.08 -0.28 -8.30
C ASP A 171 1.20 0.13 -9.75
N ILE A 172 2.41 -0.01 -10.31
CA ILE A 172 2.72 0.36 -11.70
C ILE A 172 1.93 -0.52 -12.67
N LEU A 173 1.95 -1.83 -12.46
CA LEU A 173 1.25 -2.80 -13.30
C LEU A 173 -0.26 -2.70 -13.11
N GLY A 174 -0.73 -2.43 -11.88
CA GLY A 174 -2.14 -2.18 -11.57
C GLY A 174 -2.68 -0.95 -12.29
N ALA A 175 -1.99 0.18 -12.14
CA ALA A 175 -2.27 1.43 -12.84
C ALA A 175 -2.33 1.24 -14.36
N ARG A 176 -1.32 0.57 -14.94
CA ARG A 176 -1.28 0.29 -16.38
C ARG A 176 -2.48 -0.53 -16.86
N ARG A 177 -2.90 -1.55 -16.09
CA ARG A 177 -4.10 -2.35 -16.43
C ARG A 177 -5.37 -1.51 -16.42
N CYS A 178 -5.43 -0.48 -15.58
CA CYS A 178 -6.52 0.49 -15.52
C CYS A 178 -6.35 1.64 -16.53
N GLY A 179 -5.35 1.61 -17.41
CA GLY A 179 -5.11 2.68 -18.38
C GLY A 179 -4.69 4.02 -17.77
N ILE A 180 -4.18 4.02 -16.53
CA ILE A 180 -3.62 5.21 -15.87
C ILE A 180 -2.10 5.10 -15.74
N GLN A 181 -1.41 6.24 -15.66
CA GLN A 181 0.04 6.28 -15.45
C GLN A 181 0.38 6.13 -13.96
N CYS A 182 1.64 5.79 -13.66
CA CYS A 182 2.13 5.64 -12.29
C CYS A 182 3.47 6.34 -12.11
N VAL A 183 3.60 7.16 -11.06
CA VAL A 183 4.90 7.63 -10.53
C VAL A 183 5.29 6.69 -9.39
N ALA A 184 6.47 6.10 -9.47
CA ALA A 184 6.98 5.24 -8.44
C ALA A 184 7.78 6.03 -7.39
N VAL A 185 7.68 5.63 -6.13
CA VAL A 185 8.51 6.19 -5.06
C VAL A 185 9.57 5.17 -4.62
N SER A 186 10.84 5.58 -4.52
CA SER A 186 11.94 4.66 -4.20
C SER A 186 12.32 4.63 -2.72
N TYR A 187 11.62 5.37 -1.86
CA TYR A 187 11.83 5.35 -0.40
C TYR A 187 11.01 4.27 0.32
N GLY A 188 10.15 3.56 -0.40
CA GLY A 188 9.33 2.46 0.12
C GLY A 188 10.03 1.11 0.13
N TYR A 189 9.26 0.05 -0.11
CA TYR A 189 9.71 -1.34 -0.03
C TYR A 189 10.15 -1.92 -1.37
N GLY A 190 9.76 -1.32 -2.50
CA GLY A 190 10.21 -1.77 -3.82
C GLY A 190 11.68 -1.45 -4.07
N SER A 191 12.41 -2.43 -4.59
CA SER A 191 13.78 -2.21 -5.01
C SER A 191 13.85 -1.36 -6.28
N ARG A 192 14.94 -0.64 -6.50
CA ARG A 192 15.14 0.14 -7.72
C ARG A 192 15.04 -0.73 -8.98
N GLU A 193 15.59 -1.94 -8.94
CA GLU A 193 15.51 -2.91 -10.05
C GLU A 193 14.06 -3.32 -10.34
N GLU A 194 13.26 -3.62 -9.30
CA GLU A 194 11.83 -3.91 -9.42
C GLU A 194 11.10 -2.75 -10.12
N LEU A 195 11.32 -1.52 -9.65
CA LEU A 195 10.66 -0.34 -10.20
C LEU A 195 11.06 -0.08 -11.65
N GLU A 196 12.36 -0.08 -11.97
CA GLU A 196 12.84 0.16 -13.33
C GLU A 196 12.31 -0.88 -14.32
N LYS A 197 12.28 -2.16 -13.92
CA LYS A 197 11.71 -3.26 -14.72
C LYS A 197 10.21 -3.10 -14.95
N ALA A 198 9.48 -2.58 -13.96
CA ALA A 198 8.06 -2.31 -14.06
C ALA A 198 7.73 -1.11 -14.97
N GLN A 199 8.71 -0.25 -15.29
CA GLN A 199 8.59 0.91 -16.19
C GLN A 199 7.49 1.92 -15.77
N PRO A 200 7.65 2.61 -14.63
CA PRO A 200 6.78 3.73 -14.26
C PRO A 200 7.03 4.93 -15.18
N LEU A 201 6.16 5.93 -15.09
CA LEU A 201 6.36 7.20 -15.78
C LEU A 201 7.62 7.91 -15.27
N GLN A 202 7.84 7.88 -13.97
CA GLN A 202 9.01 8.44 -13.29
C GLN A 202 9.22 7.71 -11.96
N ILE A 203 10.46 7.71 -11.47
CA ILE A 203 10.82 7.30 -10.10
C ILE A 203 11.26 8.56 -9.35
N VAL A 204 10.72 8.79 -8.15
CA VAL A 204 11.12 9.89 -7.25
C VAL A 204 11.70 9.35 -5.94
N ALA A 205 12.64 10.08 -5.35
CA ALA A 205 13.38 9.61 -4.18
C ALA A 205 12.80 10.10 -2.84
N SER A 206 11.84 11.02 -2.87
CA SER A 206 11.20 11.58 -1.67
C SER A 206 9.74 11.97 -1.94
N ALA A 207 8.95 12.12 -0.88
CA ALA A 207 7.57 12.58 -0.99
C ALA A 207 7.49 14.03 -1.52
N ASP A 208 8.46 14.88 -1.18
CA ASP A 208 8.50 16.28 -1.61
C ASP A 208 8.77 16.40 -3.12
N GLU A 209 9.56 15.49 -3.70
CA GLU A 209 9.82 15.47 -5.15
C GLU A 209 8.57 15.24 -6.00
N LEU A 210 7.51 14.63 -5.44
CA LEU A 210 6.22 14.53 -6.12
C LEU A 210 5.67 15.91 -6.49
N LEU A 211 5.90 16.93 -5.66
CA LEU A 211 5.44 18.29 -5.93
C LEU A 211 6.08 18.92 -7.17
N ASN A 212 7.26 18.47 -7.56
CA ASN A 212 7.94 18.94 -8.78
C ASN A 212 7.33 18.33 -10.05
N PHE A 213 6.64 17.19 -9.92
CA PHE A 213 5.93 16.54 -11.01
C PHE A 213 4.55 17.19 -11.25
N PHE A 214 3.91 17.67 -10.19
CA PHE A 214 2.57 18.26 -10.21
C PHE A 214 2.61 19.80 -10.24
N VAL A 215 3.04 20.37 -11.36
CA VAL A 215 3.15 21.84 -11.58
C VAL A 215 1.94 22.39 -12.32
#